data_AF-A0AAJ2KFS9-F1
#
_entry.id   AF-A0AAJ2KFS9-F1
#
_cell.length_a   1.000
_cell.length_b   1.000
_cell.length_c   1.000
_cell.angle_alpha   90.00
_cell.angle_beta   90.00
_cell.angle_gamma   90.00
#
_symmetry.space_group_name_H-M   'P 1'
#
loop_
_entity.id
_entity.type
_entity.pdbx_description
1 polymer ?
#
loop_
_entity_poly.entity_id
_entity_poly.type
_entity_poly.pdbx_seq_one_letter_code
_entity_poly.pdbx_strand_id
1 'polypeptide(L)'
;ACDRHKFYKLCNEYDIKTKIPPINNAAEHPEIDYMSDRNAAIRLIKLYGEDGMKEWKKEVNYGKRSYIEGFFSRLKQIFGFSFRNKSEINREKELNAICLINSLILVWLNLR
;
A
#
# COMPACT_ATOMS: atom_id res chain seq x y z
N ALA A 1 8.06 15.57 4.46
CA ALA A 1 6.73 15.05 4.08
C ALA A 1 6.44 15.35 2.61
N CYS A 2 5.79 14.44 1.89
CA CYS A 2 5.32 14.65 0.50
C CYS A 2 3.98 15.40 0.41
N ASP A 3 3.27 15.54 1.53
CA ASP A 3 2.05 16.37 1.61
C ASP A 3 2.43 17.87 1.61
N ARG A 4 2.74 18.41 0.43
CA ARG A 4 3.06 19.82 0.21
C ARG A 4 2.47 20.29 -1.11
N HIS A 5 2.03 21.54 -1.13
CA HIS A 5 1.35 22.14 -2.27
C HIS A 5 2.07 21.90 -3.61
N LYS A 6 3.38 22.18 -3.65
CA LYS A 6 4.23 22.00 -4.85
C LYS A 6 4.18 20.61 -5.46
N PHE A 7 3.99 19.56 -4.66
CA PHE A 7 3.94 18.19 -5.17
C PHE A 7 2.62 17.87 -5.83
N TYR A 8 1.49 18.28 -5.23
CA TYR A 8 0.18 18.09 -5.85
C TYR A 8 0.08 18.86 -7.17
N LYS A 9 0.62 20.09 -7.22
CA LYS A 9 0.69 20.86 -8.45
C LYS A 9 1.45 20.13 -9.55
N LEU A 10 2.67 19.66 -9.25
CA LEU A 10 3.46 18.87 -10.20
C LEU A 10 2.75 17.59 -10.61
N CYS A 11 2.19 16.82 -9.67
CA CYS A 11 1.46 15.60 -9.99
C CYS A 11 0.27 15.88 -10.93
N ASN A 12 -0.44 16.98 -10.73
CA ASN A 12 -1.52 17.39 -11.62
C ASN A 12 -1.01 17.76 -13.03
N GLU A 13 0.10 18.48 -13.12
CA GLU A 13 0.75 18.82 -14.41
C GLU A 13 1.15 17.56 -15.22
N TYR A 14 1.52 16.48 -14.53
CA TYR A 14 1.91 15.20 -15.15
C TYR A 14 0.79 14.16 -15.20
N ASP A 15 -0.46 14.50 -14.86
CA ASP A 15 -1.59 13.56 -14.76
C ASP A 15 -1.31 12.33 -13.87
N ILE A 16 -0.57 12.55 -12.78
CA ILE A 16 -0.21 11.53 -11.81
C ILE A 16 -1.25 11.53 -10.68
N LYS A 17 -2.04 10.45 -10.60
CA LYS A 17 -2.94 10.23 -9.48
C LYS A 17 -2.17 10.04 -8.16
N THR A 18 -2.43 10.92 -7.19
CA THR A 18 -1.72 10.90 -5.91
C THR A 18 -2.40 10.00 -4.87
N LYS A 19 -1.58 9.36 -4.03
CA LYS A 19 -2.02 8.64 -2.81
C LYS A 19 -1.13 9.05 -1.64
N ILE A 20 -1.18 10.33 -1.30
CA ILE A 20 -0.30 10.93 -0.30
C ILE A 20 -1.08 11.05 1.02
N PRO A 21 -0.57 10.52 2.14
CA PRO A 21 -1.21 10.72 3.43
C PRO A 21 -1.12 12.19 3.84
N PRO A 22 -2.23 12.84 4.23
CA PRO A 22 -2.19 14.19 4.77
C PRO A 22 -1.34 14.25 6.04
N ILE A 23 -0.68 15.40 6.29
CA ILE A 23 -0.01 15.64 7.57
C ILE A 23 -1.01 15.68 8.74
N ASN A 24 -0.52 15.43 9.95
CA ASN A 24 -1.33 15.57 11.17
C ASN A 24 -1.93 16.98 11.24
N ASN A 25 -3.21 17.06 11.64
CA ASN A 25 -3.97 18.31 11.74
C ASN A 25 -4.02 19.12 10.44
N ALA A 26 -3.90 18.47 9.27
CA ALA A 26 -4.04 19.13 7.99
C ALA A 26 -5.39 19.87 7.87
N ALA A 27 -5.31 21.13 7.43
CA ALA A 27 -6.46 21.92 7.02
C ALA A 27 -6.72 21.75 5.52
N GLU A 28 -7.99 21.94 5.13
CA GLU A 28 -8.39 21.97 3.72
C GLU A 28 -7.75 23.17 3.04
N HIS A 29 -7.34 22.97 1.78
CA HIS A 29 -6.81 24.04 0.94
C HIS A 29 -7.95 24.71 0.18
N PRO A 30 -7.96 26.05 0.02
CA PRO A 30 -9.05 26.76 -0.66
C PRO A 30 -9.12 26.48 -2.17
N GLU A 31 -7.99 26.17 -2.81
CA GLU A 31 -7.98 25.75 -4.22
C GLU A 31 -8.61 24.36 -4.36
N ILE A 32 -9.62 24.24 -5.23
CA ILE A 32 -10.48 23.05 -5.26
C ILE A 32 -10.06 22.03 -6.31
N ASP A 33 -9.46 22.44 -7.43
CA ASP A 33 -9.29 21.57 -8.60
C ASP A 33 -8.31 20.40 -8.35
N TYR A 34 -7.01 20.68 -8.22
CA TYR A 34 -5.98 19.65 -8.04
C TYR A 34 -5.67 19.28 -6.57
N MET A 35 -6.34 19.93 -5.61
CA MET A 35 -6.28 19.60 -4.17
C MET A 35 -7.55 18.88 -3.70
N SER A 36 -8.54 18.68 -4.58
CA SER A 36 -9.81 18.03 -4.29
C SER A 36 -9.64 16.70 -3.56
N ASP A 37 -8.79 15.82 -4.08
CA ASP A 37 -8.48 14.51 -3.50
C ASP A 37 -7.89 14.61 -2.09
N ARG A 38 -6.96 15.55 -1.88
CA ARG A 38 -6.37 15.82 -0.56
C ARG A 38 -7.42 16.31 0.43
N ASN A 39 -8.27 17.25 0.01
CA ASN A 39 -9.33 17.78 0.87
C ASN A 39 -10.38 16.70 1.19
N ALA A 40 -10.71 15.84 0.21
CA ALA A 40 -11.57 14.68 0.43
C ALA A 40 -10.97 13.72 1.48
N ALA A 41 -9.67 13.45 1.39
CA ALA A 41 -8.95 12.66 2.39
C ALA A 41 -9.02 13.29 3.78
N ILE A 42 -8.83 14.60 3.90
CA ILE A 42 -8.91 15.33 5.17
C ILE A 42 -10.32 15.25 5.76
N ARG A 43 -11.36 15.45 4.94
CA ARG A 43 -12.76 15.34 5.38
C ARG A 43 -13.08 13.93 5.88
N LEU A 44 -12.63 12.91 5.14
CA LEU A 44 -12.79 11.50 5.55
C LEU A 44 -12.08 11.23 6.90
N ILE A 45 -10.83 11.65 7.04
CA ILE A 45 -10.07 11.45 8.28
C ILE A 45 -10.77 12.14 9.46
N LYS A 46 -11.25 13.38 9.28
CA LYS A 46 -11.97 14.10 10.33
C LYS A 46 -13.30 13.42 10.70
N LEU A 47 -14.01 12.87 9.73
CA LEU A 47 -15.30 12.19 9.93
C LEU A 47 -15.19 11.01 10.91
N TYR A 48 -14.11 10.24 10.82
CA TYR A 48 -13.88 9.04 11.64
C TYR A 48 -12.99 9.29 12.87
N GLY A 49 -12.58 10.53 13.13
CA GLY A 49 -11.79 10.89 14.32
C GLY A 49 -10.50 10.08 14.45
N GLU A 50 -10.35 9.36 15.56
CA GLU A 50 -9.15 8.56 15.87
C GLU A 50 -8.88 7.45 14.83
N ASP A 51 -9.93 6.85 14.28
CA ASP A 51 -9.83 5.81 13.25
C ASP A 51 -9.71 6.39 11.82
N GLY A 52 -9.72 7.72 11.66
CA GLY A 52 -9.78 8.36 10.34
C GLY A 52 -8.64 8.02 9.41
N MET A 53 -7.42 7.96 9.92
CA MET A 53 -6.27 7.55 9.11
C MET A 53 -6.37 6.08 8.70
N LYS A 54 -6.96 5.20 9.53
CA LYS A 54 -7.14 3.78 9.22
C LYS A 54 -8.18 3.60 8.12
N GLU A 55 -9.32 4.28 8.23
CA GLU A 55 -10.37 4.22 7.21
C GLU A 55 -9.92 4.83 5.88
N TRP A 56 -9.23 5.97 5.90
CA TRP A 56 -8.64 6.53 4.67
C TRP A 56 -7.66 5.56 3.99
N LYS A 57 -6.79 4.90 4.78
CA LYS A 57 -5.86 3.90 4.24
C LYS A 57 -6.61 2.73 3.58
N LYS A 58 -7.71 2.28 4.17
CA LYS A 58 -8.55 1.21 3.63
C LYS A 58 -9.21 1.63 2.32
N GLU A 59 -9.85 2.79 2.28
CA GLU A 59 -10.53 3.33 1.10
C GLU A 59 -9.59 3.47 -0.11
N VAL A 60 -8.39 4.01 0.09
CA VAL A 60 -7.44 4.21 -1.02
C VAL A 60 -6.53 3.00 -1.28
N ASN A 61 -6.75 1.90 -0.56
CA ASN A 61 -5.90 0.71 -0.53
C ASN A 61 -4.41 1.07 -0.30
N TYR A 62 -4.19 1.98 0.66
CA TYR A 62 -2.89 2.43 1.10
C TYR A 62 -2.18 1.30 1.85
N GLY A 63 -0.96 0.97 1.44
CA GLY A 63 -0.18 -0.11 2.05
C GLY A 63 -0.05 -1.36 1.18
N LYS A 64 -0.69 -1.44 0.02
CA LYS A 64 -0.49 -2.54 -0.96
C LYS A 64 0.99 -2.85 -1.21
N ARG A 65 1.82 -1.81 -1.34
CA ARG A 65 3.28 -1.95 -1.48
C ARG A 65 3.92 -2.64 -0.26
N SER A 66 3.58 -2.19 0.94
CA SER A 66 4.09 -2.78 2.18
C SER A 66 3.69 -4.25 2.30
N TYR A 67 2.45 -4.61 1.93
CA TYR A 67 2.03 -6.01 1.90
C TYR A 67 2.85 -6.86 0.93
N ILE A 68 3.12 -6.35 -0.27
CA ILE A 68 3.95 -7.03 -1.28
C ILE A 68 5.40 -7.18 -0.77
N GLU A 69 5.98 -6.12 -0.23
CA GLU A 69 7.34 -6.13 0.33
C GLU A 69 7.45 -7.13 1.49
N GLY A 70 6.46 -7.16 2.38
CA GLY A 70 6.35 -8.12 3.48
C GLY A 70 6.21 -9.56 2.98
N PHE A 71 5.40 -9.79 1.95
CA PHE A 71 5.26 -11.11 1.31
C PHE A 71 6.62 -11.61 0.80
N PHE A 72 7.34 -10.81 0.02
CA PHE A 72 8.63 -11.20 -0.54
C PHE A 72 9.72 -11.31 0.51
N SER A 73 9.70 -10.45 1.54
CA SER A 73 10.63 -10.55 2.66
C SER A 73 10.51 -11.92 3.35
N ARG A 74 9.29 -12.34 3.68
CA ARG A 74 9.00 -13.65 4.30
C ARG A 74 9.34 -14.81 3.39
N LEU A 75 8.98 -14.73 2.12
CA LEU A 75 9.30 -15.76 1.13
C LEU A 75 10.81 -16.03 1.11
N LYS A 76 11.62 -14.97 1.06
CA LYS A 76 13.09 -15.06 1.08
C LYS A 76 13.62 -15.62 2.40
N GLN A 77 13.02 -15.23 3.53
CA GLN A 77 13.45 -15.69 4.86
C GLN A 77 13.15 -17.19 5.08
N ILE A 78 11.97 -17.67 4.67
CA ILE A 78 11.52 -19.04 4.93
C ILE A 78 12.11 -20.02 3.91
N PHE A 79 12.08 -19.67 2.63
CA PHE A 79 12.40 -20.60 1.54
C PHE A 79 13.77 -20.34 0.90
N GLY A 80 14.38 -19.18 1.14
CA GLY A 80 15.60 -18.76 0.46
C GLY A 80 15.36 -18.40 -1.00
N PHE A 81 16.45 -18.39 -1.80
CA PHE A 81 16.44 -18.04 -3.22
C PHE A 81 16.70 -19.23 -4.16
N SER A 82 16.78 -20.45 -3.63
CA SER A 82 17.13 -21.64 -4.40
C SER A 82 15.91 -22.53 -4.60
N PHE A 83 15.66 -22.92 -5.85
CA PHE A 83 14.76 -24.03 -6.17
C PHE A 83 15.53 -25.34 -6.16
N ARG A 84 14.93 -26.40 -5.61
CA ARG A 84 15.54 -27.73 -5.59
C ARG A 84 15.42 -28.43 -6.94
N ASN A 85 14.35 -28.16 -7.69
CA ASN A 85 14.14 -28.77 -9.00
C ASN A 85 14.98 -28.11 -10.10
N LYS A 86 15.50 -28.93 -11.02
CA LYS A 86 16.27 -28.47 -12.19
C LYS A 86 15.41 -28.26 -13.44
N SER A 87 14.29 -28.98 -13.56
CA SER A 87 13.33 -28.83 -14.67
C SER A 87 12.48 -27.58 -14.48
N GLU A 88 12.30 -26.79 -15.54
CA GLU A 88 11.49 -25.55 -15.50
C GLU A 88 10.04 -25.81 -15.09
N ILE A 89 9.41 -26.85 -15.65
CA ILE A 89 8.03 -27.24 -15.30
C ILE A 89 7.93 -27.52 -13.80
N ASN A 90 8.92 -28.20 -13.23
CA ASN A 90 8.91 -28.53 -11.81
C ASN A 90 9.30 -27.33 -10.93
N ARG A 91 10.13 -26.39 -11.44
CA ARG A 91 10.43 -25.12 -10.75
C ARG A 91 9.21 -24.22 -10.69
N GLU A 92 8.41 -24.16 -11.75
CA GLU A 92 7.14 -23.42 -11.74
C GLU A 92 6.18 -24.00 -10.70
N LYS A 93 6.04 -25.34 -10.67
CA LYS A 93 5.22 -26.02 -9.64
C LYS A 93 5.75 -25.76 -8.23
N GLU A 94 7.07 -25.81 -8.03
CA GLU A 94 7.72 -25.52 -6.75
C GLU A 94 7.48 -24.06 -6.32
N LEU A 95 7.61 -23.09 -7.23
CA LEU A 95 7.32 -21.69 -6.98
C LEU A 95 5.86 -21.48 -6.59
N ASN A 96 4.93 -22.09 -7.33
CA ASN A 96 3.49 -21.99 -7.04
C ASN A 96 3.16 -22.55 -5.64
N ALA A 97 3.76 -23.69 -5.27
CA ALA A 97 3.60 -24.26 -3.94
C ALA A 97 4.18 -23.34 -2.85
N ILE A 98 5.37 -22.79 -3.04
CA ILE A 98 6.01 -21.83 -2.12
C ILE A 98 5.14 -20.59 -1.92
N CYS A 99 4.64 -19.99 -3.01
CA CYS A 99 3.78 -18.81 -2.96
C CYS A 99 2.44 -19.09 -2.23
N LEU A 100 1.86 -20.27 -2.43
CA LEU A 100 0.64 -20.68 -1.73
C LEU A 100 0.89 -20.84 -0.23
N ILE A 101 1.94 -21.57 0.16
CA ILE A 101 2.28 -21.78 1.58
C ILE A 101 2.58 -20.44 2.25
N ASN A 102 3.35 -19.55 1.60
CA ASN A 102 3.65 -18.23 2.13
C ASN A 102 2.36 -17.40 2.34
N SER A 103 1.40 -17.47 1.40
CA SER A 103 0.10 -16.82 1.52
C SER A 103 -0.73 -17.37 2.69
N LEU A 104 -0.73 -18.69 2.91
CA LEU A 104 -1.44 -19.32 4.02
C LEU A 104 -0.84 -18.92 5.38
N ILE A 105 0.49 -18.88 5.49
CA ILE A 105 1.19 -18.41 6.70
C ILE A 105 0.84 -16.95 7.00
N LEU A 106 0.79 -16.10 5.96
CA LEU A 106 0.38 -14.69 6.10
C LEU A 106 -1.04 -14.56 6.65
N VAL A 107 -1.99 -15.32 6.13
CA VAL A 107 -3.38 -15.27 6.62
C VAL A 107 -3.46 -15.75 8.06
N TRP A 108 -2.80 -16.87 8.39
CA TRP A 108 -2.82 -17.44 9.74
C TRP A 108 -2.24 -16.48 10.79
N LEU A 109 -1.16 -15.77 10.48
CA LEU A 109 -0.55 -14.80 11.40
C LEU A 109 -1.36 -13.51 11.58
N ASN A 110 -2.18 -13.12 10.59
CA ASN A 110 -3.03 -11.92 10.70
C ASN A 110 -4.39 -12.20 11.36
N LEU A 111 -4.73 -13.46 11.63
CA LEU A 111 -5.94 -13.88 12.35
C LEU A 111 -5.72 -14.05 13.87
N ARG A 112 -4.48 -13.86 14.34
CA ARG A 112 -4.11 -13.81 15.76
C ARG A 112 -3.91 -12.36 16.20
#